data_AF-A0A5P9GMU2-F1
#
_entry.id   AF-A0A5P9GMU2-F1
#
_cell.length_a   1.000
_cell.length_b   1.000
_cell.length_c   1.000
_cell.angle_alpha   90.00
_cell.angle_beta   90.00
_cell.angle_gamma   90.00
#
_symmetry.space_group_name_H-M   'P 1'
#
loop_
_entity.id
_entity.type
_entity.pdbx_description
1 polymer ?
#
loop_
_entity_poly.entity_id
_entity_poly.type
_entity_poly.pdbx_seq_one_letter_code
_entity_poly.pdbx_strand_id
1 'polypeptide(L)'
;MIARLVWHAGLLAVAVVTIAVQLDRQSAVTPAMSRLVPDPARAFAQAQIAATAYRKGSADQALTHAQKLVHQRPVPAETLALLAQAQIKAGQVEEGFVTIQIAAKRGWREPNSQEAMLRLASAAGDDAEATRRYIALMLQNRTEDALLSEFGAQLFGDPDGEGARTLADIVGGSTRWPSAFLQRGARVIPAETFAKVVVAASERGTPFDCRLLQHAAGSLRSKSTTATNRLEALVRRQC
;
A
#
# COMPACT_ATOMS: atom_id res chain seq x y z
N MET A 1 10.23 5.64 56.60
CA MET A 1 10.66 4.45 55.83
C MET A 1 9.61 4.03 54.79
N ILE A 2 8.32 3.93 55.16
CA ILE A 2 7.23 3.53 54.26
C ILE A 2 7.15 4.37 52.97
N ALA A 3 7.22 5.70 53.07
CA ALA A 3 7.14 6.58 51.89
C ALA A 3 8.26 6.33 50.85
N ARG A 4 9.48 5.98 51.30
CA ARG A 4 10.59 5.65 50.38
C ARG A 4 10.34 4.32 49.68
N LEU A 5 9.82 3.32 50.39
CA LEU A 5 9.46 2.02 49.80
C LEU A 5 8.37 2.17 48.73
N VAL A 6 7.33 2.96 49.03
CA VAL A 6 6.26 3.25 48.05
C VAL A 6 6.81 3.95 46.81
N TRP A 7 7.69 4.95 46.99
CA TRP A 7 8.34 5.64 45.87
C TRP A 7 9.16 4.70 44.98
N HIS A 8 10.02 3.86 45.57
CA HIS A 8 10.82 2.91 44.80
C HIS A 8 9.97 1.84 44.11
N ALA A 9 8.90 1.36 44.76
CA ALA A 9 7.95 0.45 44.14
C ALA A 9 7.23 1.10 42.95
N GLY A 10 6.84 2.37 43.07
CA GLY A 10 6.27 3.14 41.96
C GLY A 10 7.23 3.27 40.78
N LEU A 11 8.50 3.62 41.04
CA LEU A 11 9.53 3.70 40.01
C LEU A 11 9.77 2.36 39.32
N LEU A 12 9.81 1.27 40.10
CA LEU A 12 9.97 -0.08 39.55
C LEU A 12 8.79 -0.46 38.64
N ALA A 13 7.55 -0.15 39.04
CA ALA A 13 6.37 -0.39 38.23
C ALA A 13 6.44 0.36 36.89
N VAL A 14 6.81 1.64 36.91
CA VAL A 14 7.00 2.44 35.69
C VAL A 14 8.10 1.85 34.80
N ALA A 15 9.21 1.41 35.39
CA ALA A 15 10.30 0.78 34.64
C ALA A 15 9.84 -0.49 33.94
N VAL A 16 9.10 -1.37 34.63
CA VAL A 16 8.55 -2.62 34.07
C VAL A 16 7.59 -2.34 32.90
N VAL A 17 6.66 -1.40 33.07
CA VAL A 17 5.72 -1.00 31.99
C VAL A 17 6.48 -0.44 30.80
N THR A 18 7.48 0.41 31.04
CA THR A 18 8.29 1.01 29.97
C THR A 18 9.06 -0.07 29.20
N ILE A 19 9.68 -1.02 29.89
CA ILE A 19 10.39 -2.15 29.26
C ILE A 19 9.42 -2.95 28.39
N ALA A 20 8.22 -3.27 28.89
CA ALA A 20 7.23 -4.03 28.14
C ALA A 20 6.78 -3.31 26.86
N VAL A 21 6.54 -2.00 26.93
CA VAL A 21 6.19 -1.16 25.76
C VAL A 21 7.33 -1.06 24.75
N GLN A 22 8.58 -0.94 25.22
CA GLN A 22 9.75 -0.89 24.34
C GLN A 22 9.97 -2.23 23.64
N LEU A 23 9.82 -3.35 24.34
CA LEU A 23 9.89 -4.69 23.75
C LEU A 23 8.78 -4.89 22.71
N ASP A 24 7.55 -4.45 23.00
CA ASP A 24 6.46 -4.49 22.02
C ASP A 24 6.80 -3.67 20.77
N ARG A 25 7.23 -2.42 20.93
CA ARG A 25 7.63 -1.58 19.79
C ARG A 25 8.77 -2.20 18.99
N GLN A 26 9.78 -2.77 19.66
CA GLN A 26 10.92 -3.41 18.99
C GLN A 26 10.47 -4.64 18.17
N SER A 27 9.42 -5.34 18.59
CA SER A 27 8.90 -6.49 17.84
C SER A 27 8.38 -6.12 16.44
N ALA A 28 8.04 -4.84 16.18
CA ALA A 28 7.68 -4.36 14.85
C ALA A 28 8.83 -4.49 13.84
N VAL A 29 10.08 -4.35 14.31
CA VAL A 29 11.31 -4.45 13.50
C VAL A 29 11.96 -5.82 13.66
N THR A 30 11.85 -6.44 14.83
CA THR A 30 12.44 -7.74 15.16
C THR A 30 11.35 -8.74 15.55
N PRO A 31 10.68 -9.40 14.58
CA PRO A 31 9.53 -10.27 14.86
C PRO A 31 9.80 -11.40 15.87
N ALA A 32 11.04 -11.88 15.99
CA ALA A 32 11.43 -12.89 16.96
C ALA A 32 11.16 -12.48 18.41
N MET A 33 11.19 -11.17 18.72
CA MET A 33 10.94 -10.65 20.06
C MET A 33 9.47 -10.72 20.49
N SER A 34 8.53 -10.94 19.56
CA SER A 34 7.09 -10.93 19.86
C SER A 34 6.69 -11.94 20.95
N ARG A 35 7.44 -13.04 21.08
CA ARG A 35 7.21 -14.06 22.12
C ARG A 35 7.61 -13.63 23.52
N LEU A 36 8.52 -12.65 23.63
CA LEU A 36 9.04 -12.12 24.90
C LEU A 36 8.13 -11.03 25.48
N VAL A 37 7.23 -10.48 24.68
CA VAL A 37 6.32 -9.41 25.09
C VAL A 37 5.20 -10.01 25.95
N PRO A 38 4.98 -9.53 27.19
CA PRO A 38 3.86 -9.96 28.02
C PRO A 38 2.52 -9.64 27.35
N ASP A 39 1.56 -10.55 27.50
CA ASP A 39 0.29 -10.49 26.77
C ASP A 39 -0.47 -9.15 26.87
N PRO A 40 -0.57 -8.49 28.05
CA PRO A 40 -1.25 -7.19 28.18
C PRO A 40 -0.55 -6.04 27.44
N ALA A 41 0.74 -6.19 27.14
CA ALA A 41 1.55 -5.18 26.46
C ALA A 41 1.68 -5.42 24.96
N ARG A 42 1.11 -6.51 24.42
CA ARG A 42 1.22 -6.85 23.00
C ARG A 42 0.33 -5.94 22.17
N ALA A 43 0.94 -5.16 21.28
CA ALA A 43 0.27 -4.36 20.27
C ALA A 43 0.93 -4.60 18.90
N PHE A 44 2.21 -4.31 18.75
CA PHE A 44 2.98 -4.69 17.56
C PHE A 44 3.33 -6.19 17.56
N ALA A 45 3.61 -6.76 18.73
CA ALA A 45 3.90 -8.17 18.88
C ALA A 45 2.69 -9.03 18.50
N GLN A 46 1.48 -8.58 18.86
CA GLN A 46 0.25 -9.29 18.52
C GLN A 46 0.06 -9.35 16.99
N ALA A 47 0.41 -8.29 16.26
CA ALA A 47 0.37 -8.27 14.80
C ALA A 47 1.35 -9.28 14.18
N GLN A 48 2.57 -9.37 14.72
CA GLN A 48 3.56 -10.34 14.26
C GLN A 48 3.15 -11.79 14.57
N ILE A 49 2.53 -12.03 15.73
CA ILE A 49 2.00 -13.34 16.11
C ILE A 49 0.87 -13.75 15.15
N ALA A 50 -0.11 -12.88 14.93
CA ALA A 50 -1.22 -13.13 14.00
C ALA A 50 -0.71 -13.39 12.56
N ALA A 51 0.21 -12.56 12.07
CA ALA A 51 0.79 -12.73 10.73
C ALA A 51 1.62 -14.02 10.61
N THR A 52 2.31 -14.42 11.68
CA THR A 52 3.05 -15.69 11.72
C THR A 52 2.10 -16.88 11.72
N ALA A 53 1.04 -16.85 12.51
CA ALA A 53 0.02 -17.90 12.52
C ALA A 53 -0.64 -18.05 11.13
N TYR A 54 -0.96 -16.92 10.48
CA TYR A 54 -1.46 -16.90 9.11
C TYR A 54 -0.49 -17.57 8.14
N ARG A 55 0.80 -17.18 8.13
CA ARG A 55 1.81 -17.78 7.23
C ARG A 55 2.04 -19.27 7.48
N LYS A 56 1.97 -19.72 8.73
CA LYS A 56 2.19 -21.13 9.10
C LYS A 56 1.03 -22.06 8.74
N GLY A 57 -0.11 -21.54 8.29
CA GLY A 57 -1.25 -22.37 7.88
C GLY A 57 -2.31 -22.60 8.96
N SER A 58 -2.08 -22.17 10.20
CA SER A 58 -3.01 -22.37 11.30
C SER A 58 -4.18 -21.36 11.23
N ALA A 59 -5.24 -21.69 10.50
CA ALA A 59 -6.39 -20.81 10.28
C ALA A 59 -7.02 -20.31 11.60
N ASP A 60 -7.33 -21.22 12.53
CA ASP A 60 -7.96 -20.88 13.82
C ASP A 60 -7.07 -19.98 14.68
N GLN A 61 -5.75 -20.25 14.71
CA GLN A 61 -4.81 -19.43 15.46
C GLN A 61 -4.65 -18.04 14.84
N ALA A 62 -4.61 -17.97 13.50
CA ALA A 62 -4.55 -16.70 12.79
C ALA A 62 -5.77 -15.84 13.11
N LEU A 63 -6.97 -16.44 13.05
CA LEU A 63 -8.23 -15.75 13.34
C LEU A 63 -8.27 -15.26 14.79
N THR A 64 -7.98 -16.15 15.75
CA THR A 64 -7.96 -15.83 17.18
C THR A 64 -7.01 -14.66 17.47
N HIS A 65 -5.79 -14.72 16.92
CA HIS A 65 -4.79 -13.68 17.16
C HIS A 65 -5.10 -12.37 16.43
N ALA A 66 -5.73 -12.41 15.26
CA ALA A 66 -6.15 -11.21 14.55
C ALA A 66 -7.34 -10.52 15.21
N GLN A 67 -8.33 -11.27 15.71
CA GLN A 67 -9.44 -10.72 16.51
C GLN A 67 -8.91 -10.02 17.77
N LYS A 68 -7.98 -10.67 18.48
CA LYS A 68 -7.31 -10.06 19.63
C LYS A 68 -6.58 -8.77 19.27
N LEU A 69 -5.88 -8.74 18.14
CA LEU A 69 -5.20 -7.54 17.65
C LEU A 69 -6.20 -6.40 17.41
N VAL A 70 -7.35 -6.68 16.81
CA VAL A 70 -8.40 -5.68 16.54
C VAL A 70 -8.97 -5.13 17.84
N HIS A 71 -9.19 -5.97 18.85
CA HIS A 71 -9.63 -5.49 20.17
C HIS A 71 -8.60 -4.57 20.84
N GLN A 72 -7.31 -4.87 20.70
CA GLN A 72 -6.24 -4.04 21.26
C GLN A 72 -5.99 -2.77 20.44
N ARG A 73 -6.17 -2.85 19.11
CA ARG A 73 -5.83 -1.80 18.14
C ARG A 73 -6.89 -1.71 17.02
N PRO A 74 -8.08 -1.16 17.31
CA PRO A 74 -9.18 -1.13 16.34
C PRO A 74 -9.00 -0.09 15.22
N VAL A 75 -8.01 0.80 15.34
CA VAL A 75 -7.85 1.97 14.47
C VAL A 75 -7.01 1.72 13.20
N PRO A 76 -5.88 0.98 13.22
CA PRO A 76 -5.07 0.80 12.02
C PRO A 76 -5.76 -0.06 10.96
N ALA A 77 -5.64 0.32 9.69
CA ALA A 77 -6.17 -0.48 8.57
C ALA A 77 -5.43 -1.82 8.43
N GLU A 78 -4.13 -1.85 8.77
CA GLU A 78 -3.28 -3.03 8.77
C GLU A 78 -3.84 -4.13 9.66
N THR A 79 -4.40 -3.75 10.81
CA THR A 79 -5.02 -4.67 11.76
C THR A 79 -6.26 -5.34 11.15
N LEU A 80 -7.09 -4.55 10.46
CA LEU A 80 -8.29 -5.05 9.77
C LEU A 80 -7.93 -5.91 8.55
N ALA A 81 -6.92 -5.51 7.78
CA ALA A 81 -6.42 -6.30 6.66
C ALA A 81 -5.93 -7.69 7.11
N LEU A 82 -5.28 -7.77 8.27
CA LEU A 82 -4.84 -9.05 8.83
C LEU A 82 -6.00 -9.89 9.35
N LEU A 83 -7.03 -9.27 9.95
CA LEU A 83 -8.27 -9.95 10.31
C LEU A 83 -8.97 -10.52 9.07
N ALA A 84 -9.12 -9.73 8.02
CA ALA A 84 -9.76 -10.17 6.78
C ALA A 84 -9.05 -11.39 6.18
N GLN A 85 -7.72 -11.36 6.10
CA GLN A 85 -6.92 -12.50 5.64
C GLN A 85 -7.14 -13.74 6.52
N ALA A 86 -7.17 -13.57 7.84
CA ALA A 86 -7.41 -14.67 8.77
C ALA A 86 -8.83 -15.24 8.66
N GLN A 87 -9.85 -14.40 8.47
CA GLN A 87 -11.24 -14.80 8.23
C GLN A 87 -11.35 -15.64 6.96
N ILE A 88 -10.83 -15.15 5.83
CA ILE A 88 -10.83 -15.88 4.56
C ILE A 88 -10.14 -17.24 4.71
N LYS A 89 -8.99 -17.28 5.40
CA LYS A 89 -8.24 -18.52 5.64
C LYS A 89 -8.99 -19.51 6.53
N ALA A 90 -9.84 -19.03 7.42
CA ALA A 90 -10.73 -19.84 8.25
C ALA A 90 -12.06 -20.20 7.56
N GLY A 91 -12.22 -19.86 6.28
CA GLY A 91 -13.46 -20.12 5.52
C GLY A 91 -14.58 -19.09 5.74
N GLN A 92 -14.34 -18.04 6.52
CA GLN A 92 -15.24 -16.91 6.75
C GLN A 92 -15.08 -15.88 5.61
N VAL A 93 -15.38 -16.32 4.39
CA VAL A 93 -15.08 -15.58 3.16
C VAL A 93 -15.87 -14.27 3.08
N GLU A 94 -17.18 -14.33 3.35
CA GLU A 94 -18.07 -13.16 3.31
C GLU A 94 -17.68 -12.11 4.35
N GLU A 95 -17.42 -12.52 5.59
CA GLU A 95 -16.96 -11.62 6.64
C GLU A 95 -15.58 -11.03 6.29
N GLY A 96 -14.69 -11.85 5.72
CA GLY A 96 -13.40 -11.41 5.23
C GLY A 96 -13.50 -10.31 4.17
N PHE A 97 -14.44 -10.45 3.23
CA PHE A 97 -14.70 -9.44 2.21
C PHE A 97 -15.27 -8.14 2.78
N VAL A 98 -16.16 -8.22 3.77
CA VAL A 98 -16.65 -7.02 4.46
C VAL A 98 -15.49 -6.34 5.19
N THR A 99 -14.67 -7.10 5.92
CA THR A 99 -13.55 -6.57 6.69
C THR A 99 -12.49 -5.91 5.81
N ILE A 100 -12.13 -6.51 4.67
CA ILE A 100 -11.11 -5.91 3.77
C ILE A 100 -11.60 -4.61 3.13
N GLN A 101 -12.90 -4.51 2.83
CA GLN A 101 -13.49 -3.26 2.36
C GLN A 101 -13.42 -2.15 3.41
N ILE A 102 -13.67 -2.48 4.68
CA ILE A 102 -13.52 -1.53 5.79
C ILE A 102 -12.04 -1.12 5.93
N ALA A 103 -11.11 -2.06 5.83
CA ALA A 103 -9.67 -1.78 5.85
C ALA A 103 -9.27 -0.83 4.73
N ALA A 104 -9.72 -1.08 3.49
CA ALA A 104 -9.43 -0.24 2.33
C ALA A 104 -10.00 1.18 2.45
N LYS A 105 -11.21 1.33 3.05
CA LYS A 105 -11.82 2.63 3.34
C LYS A 105 -11.07 3.39 4.44
N ARG A 106 -10.52 2.67 5.42
CA ARG A 106 -9.84 3.25 6.58
C ARG A 106 -8.40 3.69 6.27
N GLY A 107 -7.71 2.94 5.42
CA GLY A 107 -6.30 3.17 5.11
C GLY A 107 -6.02 3.05 3.62
N TRP A 108 -6.05 4.18 2.92
CA TRP A 108 -5.62 4.26 1.51
C TRP A 108 -4.18 3.76 1.28
N ARG A 109 -3.34 3.76 2.31
CA ARG A 109 -1.92 3.34 2.25
C ARG A 109 -1.68 1.89 2.70
N GLU A 110 -2.71 1.12 2.99
CA GLU A 110 -2.56 -0.29 3.37
C GLU A 110 -2.60 -1.17 2.10
N PRO A 111 -1.47 -1.77 1.68
CA PRO A 111 -1.30 -2.35 0.36
C PRO A 111 -2.12 -3.62 0.18
N ASN A 112 -2.29 -4.45 1.22
CA ASN A 112 -3.03 -5.70 1.06
C ASN A 112 -4.50 -5.41 0.76
N SER A 113 -5.06 -4.39 1.41
CA SER A 113 -6.42 -3.91 1.18
C SER A 113 -6.54 -3.25 -0.19
N GLN A 114 -5.56 -2.42 -0.59
CA GLN A 114 -5.59 -1.81 -1.93
C GLN A 114 -5.45 -2.85 -3.04
N GLU A 115 -4.60 -3.88 -2.87
CA GLU A 115 -4.45 -4.97 -3.82
C GLU A 115 -5.71 -5.85 -3.89
N ALA A 116 -6.29 -6.19 -2.75
CA ALA A 116 -7.55 -6.92 -2.72
C ALA A 116 -8.65 -6.16 -3.45
N MET A 117 -8.79 -4.85 -3.19
CA MET A 117 -9.76 -4.01 -3.89
C MET A 117 -9.44 -3.83 -5.38
N LEU A 118 -8.17 -3.75 -5.76
CA LEU A 118 -7.74 -3.72 -7.16
C LEU A 118 -8.18 -5.00 -7.89
N ARG A 119 -7.93 -6.17 -7.30
CA ARG A 119 -8.33 -7.47 -7.86
C ARG A 119 -9.85 -7.57 -7.98
N LEU A 120 -10.60 -7.15 -6.96
CA LEU A 120 -12.07 -7.16 -6.99
C LEU A 120 -12.64 -6.22 -8.07
N ALA A 121 -12.17 -4.97 -8.12
CA ALA A 121 -12.62 -4.00 -9.11
C ALA A 121 -12.30 -4.47 -10.55
N SER A 122 -11.09 -5.00 -10.75
CA SER A 122 -10.66 -5.55 -12.03
C SER A 122 -11.51 -6.75 -12.46
N ALA A 123 -11.81 -7.68 -11.55
CA ALA A 123 -12.68 -8.82 -11.82
C ALA A 123 -14.14 -8.39 -12.13
N ALA A 124 -14.59 -7.28 -11.55
CA ALA A 124 -15.90 -6.70 -11.83
C ALA A 124 -15.95 -5.87 -13.13
N GLY A 125 -14.81 -5.64 -13.80
CA GLY A 125 -14.72 -4.75 -14.95
C GLY A 125 -14.85 -3.26 -14.60
N ASP A 126 -14.71 -2.88 -13.33
CA ASP A 126 -14.68 -1.48 -12.89
C ASP A 126 -13.25 -0.94 -13.05
N ASP A 127 -12.88 -0.65 -14.30
CA ASP A 127 -11.54 -0.15 -14.66
C ASP A 127 -11.20 1.17 -13.98
N ALA A 128 -12.22 2.01 -13.73
CA ALA A 128 -12.03 3.28 -13.04
C ALA A 128 -11.60 3.08 -11.59
N GLU A 129 -12.32 2.24 -10.84
CA GLU A 129 -11.95 1.93 -9.45
C GLU A 129 -10.65 1.13 -9.39
N ALA A 130 -10.44 0.16 -10.27
CA ALA A 130 -9.20 -0.59 -10.36
C ALA A 130 -8.01 0.37 -10.57
N THR A 131 -8.14 1.35 -11.46
CA THR A 131 -7.11 2.38 -11.70
C THR A 131 -6.82 3.23 -10.45
N ARG A 132 -7.84 3.60 -9.68
CA ARG A 132 -7.67 4.33 -8.40
C ARG A 132 -6.84 3.51 -7.41
N ARG A 133 -7.15 2.21 -7.27
CA ARG A 133 -6.41 1.28 -6.39
C ARG A 133 -5.00 1.02 -6.89
N TYR A 134 -4.83 0.89 -8.20
CA TYR A 134 -3.52 0.76 -8.86
C TYR A 134 -2.60 1.94 -8.52
N ILE A 135 -3.09 3.17 -8.62
CA ILE A 135 -2.29 4.36 -8.27
C ILE A 135 -1.95 4.39 -6.78
N ALA A 136 -2.88 3.99 -5.91
CA ALA A 136 -2.61 3.87 -4.48
C ALA A 136 -1.43 2.95 -4.17
N LEU A 137 -1.33 1.84 -4.91
CA LEU A 137 -0.25 0.86 -4.80
C LEU A 137 1.04 1.36 -5.44
N MET A 138 0.96 1.96 -6.63
CA MET A 138 2.13 2.48 -7.35
C MET A 138 2.88 3.55 -6.55
N LEU A 139 2.16 4.39 -5.80
CA LEU A 139 2.75 5.42 -4.95
C LEU A 139 3.42 4.86 -3.67
N GLN A 140 3.31 3.57 -3.40
CA GLN A 140 3.97 2.91 -2.26
C GLN A 140 5.24 2.19 -2.70
N ASN A 141 6.39 2.58 -2.14
CA ASN A 141 7.69 1.97 -2.45
C ASN A 141 7.76 0.46 -2.18
N ARG A 142 6.90 -0.08 -1.31
CA ARG A 142 6.86 -1.50 -0.93
C ARG A 142 6.09 -2.39 -1.90
N THR A 143 5.26 -1.83 -2.77
CA THR A 143 4.56 -2.61 -3.79
C THR A 143 5.58 -3.13 -4.78
N GLU A 144 5.44 -4.35 -5.29
CA GLU A 144 6.36 -4.90 -6.27
C GLU A 144 6.07 -4.37 -7.68
N ASP A 145 7.11 -4.06 -8.46
CA ASP A 145 6.96 -3.60 -9.86
C ASP A 145 6.33 -4.70 -10.74
N ALA A 146 6.48 -5.98 -10.40
CA ALA A 146 5.87 -7.10 -11.13
C ALA A 146 4.33 -7.06 -11.06
N LEU A 147 3.76 -6.93 -9.86
CA LEU A 147 2.32 -6.76 -9.64
C LEU A 147 1.79 -5.55 -10.43
N LEU A 148 2.50 -4.43 -10.38
CA LEU A 148 2.12 -3.23 -11.11
C LEU A 148 2.22 -3.41 -12.62
N SER A 149 3.21 -4.15 -13.12
CA SER A 149 3.34 -4.40 -14.55
C SER A 149 2.22 -5.30 -15.07
N GLU A 150 1.82 -6.31 -14.30
CA GLU A 150 0.68 -7.20 -14.60
C GLU A 150 -0.62 -6.40 -14.72
N PHE A 151 -1.00 -5.69 -13.66
CA PHE A 151 -2.22 -4.87 -13.68
C PHE A 151 -2.11 -3.69 -14.64
N GLY A 152 -0.91 -3.14 -14.85
CA GLY A 152 -0.67 -2.06 -15.79
C GLY A 152 -0.94 -2.49 -17.22
N ALA A 153 -0.52 -3.70 -17.61
CA ALA A 153 -0.84 -4.26 -18.92
C ALA A 153 -2.36 -4.52 -19.08
N GLN A 154 -3.01 -5.03 -18.03
CA GLN A 154 -4.43 -5.32 -18.04
C GLN A 154 -5.30 -4.05 -18.13
N LEU A 155 -5.05 -3.06 -17.28
CA LEU A 155 -5.87 -1.85 -17.18
C LEU A 155 -5.57 -0.81 -18.25
N PHE A 156 -4.34 -0.81 -18.78
CA PHE A 156 -3.83 0.25 -19.65
C PHE A 156 -3.31 -0.27 -20.99
N GLY A 157 -3.70 -1.49 -21.39
CA GLY A 157 -3.38 -2.06 -22.69
C GLY A 157 -3.98 -1.27 -23.85
N ASP A 158 -5.15 -0.66 -23.63
CA ASP A 158 -5.76 0.32 -24.53
C ASP A 158 -5.47 1.75 -24.04
N PRO A 159 -4.67 2.56 -24.76
CA PRO A 159 -4.41 3.96 -24.42
C PRO A 159 -5.65 4.86 -24.45
N ASP A 160 -6.75 4.43 -25.06
CA ASP A 160 -8.04 5.13 -25.15
C ASP A 160 -9.10 4.55 -24.17
N GLY A 161 -8.76 3.47 -23.47
CA GLY A 161 -9.60 2.78 -22.51
C GLY A 161 -9.98 3.63 -21.30
N GLU A 162 -10.98 3.16 -20.55
CA GLU A 162 -11.47 3.85 -19.35
C GLU A 162 -10.40 3.95 -18.27
N GLY A 163 -9.60 2.91 -18.08
CA GLY A 163 -8.46 2.92 -17.15
C GLY A 163 -7.45 4.02 -17.50
N ALA A 164 -7.06 4.14 -18.77
CA ALA A 164 -6.13 5.17 -19.23
C ALA A 164 -6.67 6.60 -19.03
N ARG A 165 -7.97 6.82 -19.31
CA ARG A 165 -8.64 8.11 -19.08
C ARG A 165 -8.69 8.46 -17.59
N THR A 166 -9.11 7.51 -16.76
CA THR A 166 -9.13 7.66 -15.30
C THR A 166 -7.74 7.97 -14.74
N LEU A 167 -6.72 7.30 -15.27
CA LEU A 167 -5.33 7.54 -14.89
C LEU A 167 -4.90 8.98 -15.26
N ALA A 168 -5.22 9.46 -16.46
CA ALA A 168 -4.94 10.83 -16.87
C ALA A 168 -5.66 11.87 -15.98
N ASP A 169 -6.89 11.58 -15.55
CA ASP A 169 -7.65 12.43 -14.62
C ASP A 169 -6.99 12.52 -13.25
N ILE A 170 -6.57 11.38 -12.70
CA ILE A 170 -5.90 11.33 -11.40
C ILE A 170 -4.53 12.03 -11.45
N VAL A 171 -3.75 11.81 -12.50
CA VAL A 171 -2.42 12.45 -12.68
C VAL A 171 -2.57 13.94 -12.93
N GLY A 172 -3.49 14.33 -13.82
CA GLY A 172 -3.76 15.73 -14.16
C GLY A 172 -4.29 16.56 -12.99
N GLY A 173 -5.00 15.94 -12.05
CA GLY A 173 -5.56 16.59 -10.86
C GLY A 173 -4.60 16.71 -9.67
N SER A 174 -3.35 16.22 -9.78
CA SER A 174 -2.43 16.14 -8.64
C SER A 174 -1.14 16.93 -8.83
N THR A 175 -0.75 17.68 -7.81
CA THR A 175 0.55 18.36 -7.73
C THR A 175 1.57 17.62 -6.87
N ARG A 176 1.16 16.57 -6.14
CA ARG A 176 1.97 16.02 -5.02
C ARG A 176 2.91 14.90 -5.41
N TRP A 177 2.62 14.20 -6.50
CA TRP A 177 3.34 13.00 -6.92
C TRP A 177 3.74 12.90 -8.41
N PRO A 178 3.74 13.97 -9.25
CA PRO A 178 4.21 13.91 -10.63
C PRO A 178 5.59 13.23 -10.79
N SER A 179 6.54 13.51 -9.90
CA SER A 179 7.89 12.91 -9.92
C SER A 179 7.86 11.39 -9.70
N ALA A 180 7.07 10.92 -8.73
CA ALA A 180 6.93 9.49 -8.45
C ALA A 180 6.26 8.78 -9.63
N PHE A 181 5.27 9.42 -10.26
CA PHE A 181 4.62 8.91 -11.46
C PHE A 181 5.58 8.82 -12.65
N LEU A 182 6.37 9.86 -12.94
CA LEU A 182 7.34 9.81 -14.04
C LEU A 182 8.38 8.71 -13.86
N GLN A 183 8.93 8.59 -12.65
CA GLN A 183 9.97 7.61 -12.36
C GLN A 183 9.48 6.18 -12.46
N ARG A 184 8.32 5.88 -11.84
CA ARG A 184 7.82 4.51 -11.74
C ARG A 184 6.91 4.13 -12.89
N GLY A 185 6.04 5.03 -13.33
CA GLY A 185 5.07 4.81 -14.39
C GLY A 185 5.72 4.36 -15.70
N ALA A 186 6.86 4.94 -16.09
CA ALA A 186 7.60 4.54 -17.29
C ALA A 186 8.07 3.06 -17.26
N ARG A 187 8.19 2.47 -16.07
CA ARG A 187 8.56 1.06 -15.89
C ARG A 187 7.36 0.14 -15.96
N VAL A 188 6.27 0.47 -15.27
CA VAL A 188 5.16 -0.44 -14.97
C VAL A 188 3.89 -0.20 -15.81
N ILE A 189 3.81 0.90 -16.56
CA ILE A 189 2.68 1.20 -17.45
C ILE A 189 3.13 0.98 -18.91
N PRO A 190 2.26 0.42 -19.79
CA PRO A 190 2.52 0.35 -21.23
C PRO A 190 2.96 1.70 -21.81
N ALA A 191 3.99 1.68 -22.65
CA ALA A 191 4.70 2.88 -23.09
C ALA A 191 3.79 3.93 -23.74
N GLU A 192 2.88 3.49 -24.61
CA GLU A 192 1.91 4.38 -25.29
C GLU A 192 0.99 5.08 -24.29
N THR A 193 0.38 4.32 -23.39
CA THR A 193 -0.53 4.85 -22.38
C THR A 193 0.18 5.78 -21.43
N PHE A 194 1.38 5.41 -20.97
CA PHE A 194 2.20 6.28 -20.13
C PHE A 194 2.49 7.62 -20.81
N ALA A 195 2.99 7.61 -22.05
CA ALA A 195 3.29 8.84 -22.78
C ALA A 195 2.06 9.72 -23.00
N LYS A 196 0.91 9.11 -23.31
CA LYS A 196 -0.35 9.82 -23.51
C LYS A 196 -0.87 10.45 -22.22
N VAL A 197 -0.82 9.72 -21.10
CA VAL A 197 -1.21 10.22 -19.78
C VAL A 197 -0.33 11.41 -19.36
N VAL A 198 0.98 11.33 -19.56
CA VAL A 198 1.90 12.44 -19.24
C VAL A 198 1.56 13.68 -20.06
N VAL A 199 1.31 13.55 -21.36
CA VAL A 199 0.90 14.67 -22.20
C VAL A 199 -0.44 15.26 -21.73
N ALA A 200 -1.46 14.41 -21.52
CA ALA A 200 -2.78 14.86 -21.08
C ALA A 200 -2.74 15.57 -19.72
N ALA A 201 -1.96 15.06 -18.76
CA ALA A 201 -1.77 15.70 -17.46
C ALA A 201 -1.05 17.05 -17.59
N SER A 202 -0.06 17.12 -18.49
CA SER A 202 0.70 18.34 -18.75
C SER A 202 -0.16 19.43 -19.41
N GLU A 203 -1.02 19.06 -20.35
CA GLU A 203 -2.01 19.98 -20.97
C GLU A 203 -3.02 20.54 -19.96
N ARG A 204 -3.25 19.82 -18.86
CA ARG A 204 -4.06 20.28 -17.71
C ARG A 204 -3.26 21.07 -16.67
N GLY A 205 -1.99 21.39 -16.96
CA GLY A 205 -1.14 22.22 -16.10
C GLY A 205 -0.43 21.47 -14.99
N THR A 206 -0.34 20.14 -15.03
CA THR A 206 0.50 19.39 -14.07
C THR A 206 1.98 19.73 -14.30
N PRO A 207 2.70 20.28 -13.29
CA PRO A 207 4.11 20.58 -13.45
C PRO A 207 4.93 19.27 -13.39
N PHE A 208 5.70 19.01 -14.43
CA PHE A 208 6.66 17.92 -14.48
C PHE A 208 8.08 18.44 -14.37
N ASP A 209 8.91 17.78 -13.55
CA ASP A 209 10.34 18.06 -13.51
C ASP A 209 10.98 17.67 -14.84
N CYS A 210 11.64 18.64 -15.50
CA CYS A 210 12.21 18.47 -16.83
C CYS A 210 13.28 17.37 -16.91
N ARG A 211 14.08 17.19 -15.85
CA ARG A 211 15.11 16.15 -15.81
C ARG A 211 14.44 14.78 -15.73
N LEU A 212 13.40 14.63 -14.91
CA LEU A 212 12.64 13.39 -14.82
C LEU A 212 11.87 13.09 -16.10
N LEU A 213 11.32 14.11 -16.76
CA LEU A 213 10.61 13.96 -18.02
C LEU A 213 11.55 13.50 -19.15
N GLN A 214 12.75 14.10 -19.24
CA GLN A 214 13.80 13.67 -20.16
C GLN A 214 14.26 12.23 -19.89
N HIS A 215 14.46 11.87 -18.61
CA HIS A 215 14.83 10.52 -18.22
C HIS A 215 13.74 9.51 -18.60
N ALA A 216 12.47 9.84 -18.34
CA ALA A 216 11.34 9.03 -18.73
C ALA A 216 11.28 8.83 -20.26
N ALA A 217 11.43 9.89 -21.05
CA ALA A 217 11.49 9.81 -22.52
C ALA A 217 12.62 8.89 -23.01
N GLY A 218 13.80 9.01 -22.41
CA GLY A 218 14.95 8.14 -22.70
C GLY A 218 14.66 6.66 -22.38
N SER A 219 13.99 6.38 -21.26
CA SER A 219 13.64 5.00 -20.86
C SER A 219 12.64 4.31 -21.79
N LEU A 220 11.85 5.09 -22.55
CA LEU A 220 10.88 4.55 -23.51
C LEU A 220 11.50 4.20 -24.87
N ARG A 221 12.73 4.64 -25.17
CA ARG A 221 13.36 4.43 -26.50
C ARG A 221 13.46 2.97 -26.89
N SER A 222 13.67 2.08 -25.92
CA SER A 222 13.72 0.63 -26.15
C SER A 222 12.34 -0.03 -26.21
N LYS A 223 11.26 0.69 -25.85
CA LYS A 223 9.90 0.15 -25.73
C LYS A 223 8.96 0.61 -26.85
N SER A 224 9.00 1.89 -27.23
CA SER A 224 8.19 2.42 -28.33
C SER A 224 8.71 3.75 -28.86
N THR A 225 8.98 3.79 -30.16
CA THR A 225 9.35 5.01 -30.89
C THR A 225 8.24 6.07 -30.84
N THR A 226 6.97 5.68 -30.94
CA THR A 226 5.84 6.61 -30.94
C THR A 226 5.69 7.28 -29.57
N ALA A 227 5.75 6.50 -28.49
CA ALA A 227 5.72 7.01 -27.13
C ALA A 227 6.91 7.95 -26.84
N THR A 228 8.12 7.58 -27.27
CA THR A 228 9.32 8.43 -27.15
C THR A 228 9.13 9.75 -27.87
N ASN A 229 8.72 9.73 -29.15
CA ASN A 229 8.54 10.95 -29.94
C ASN A 229 7.52 11.90 -29.29
N ARG A 230 6.45 11.35 -28.72
CA ARG A 230 5.42 12.10 -28.00
C ARG A 230 5.99 12.81 -26.77
N LEU A 231 6.77 12.12 -25.94
CA LEU A 231 7.40 12.74 -24.77
C LEU A 231 8.51 13.72 -25.13
N GLU A 232 9.34 13.43 -26.14
CA GLU A 232 10.37 14.36 -26.59
C GLU A 232 9.76 15.67 -27.15
N ALA A 233 8.62 15.58 -27.83
CA ALA A 233 7.87 16.76 -28.25
C ALA A 233 7.33 17.57 -27.05
N LEU A 234 6.91 16.90 -25.98
CA LEU A 234 6.53 17.58 -24.74
C LEU A 234 7.73 18.27 -24.07
N VAL A 235 8.86 17.57 -23.95
CA VAL A 235 10.12 18.14 -23.41
C VAL A 235 10.52 19.41 -24.16
N ARG A 236 10.54 19.38 -25.50
CA ARG A 236 10.89 20.56 -26.31
C ARG A 236 9.95 21.75 -26.11
N ARG A 237 8.69 21.51 -25.74
CA ARG A 237 7.71 22.57 -25.49
C ARG A 237 7.82 23.17 -24.09
N GLN A 238 8.38 22.45 -23.12
CA GLN A 238 8.24 22.81 -21.70
C GLN A 238 9.54 23.08 -20.94
N CYS A 239 10.72 22.72 -21.46
CA CYS A 239 11.95 22.62 -20.66
C CYS A 239 13.11 23.57 -21.02
#